data_AF-A0AAV2FWM6-F1
#
_entry.id   AF-A0AAV2FWM6-F1
#
_cell.length_a   1.000
_cell.length_b   1.000
_cell.length_c   1.000
_cell.angle_alpha   90.00
_cell.angle_beta   90.00
_cell.angle_gamma   90.00
#
_symmetry.space_group_name_H-M   'P 1'
#
loop_
_entity.id
_entity.type
_entity.pdbx_description
1 polymer ?
#
loop_
_entity_poly.entity_id
_entity_poly.type
_entity_poly.pdbx_seq_one_letter_code
_entity_poly.pdbx_strand_id
1 'polypeptide(L)'
;MVGDVAELSFFASIFGCKWSKDPPKYLGFPLGGKPNEATMWDQMIDKCQNKLNGWRSMHLSYGAKLVLCKAVLCSMPTYLFSLFKAPTSVINDLEKIQKRFMWNGASESKRMALVEWKTCKAEIKAGGLGIHDLRSFNDAMLAKWLWRFAPERNSWWRELIEIKYPNPQSIWQTDRARNGFSH
;
A
#
# COMPACT_ATOMS: atom_id res chain seq x y z
N MET A 1 -5.74 -20.28 -12.95
CA MET A 1 -4.92 -21.35 -13.55
C MET A 1 -3.84 -21.71 -12.55
N VAL A 2 -4.05 -22.74 -11.75
CA VAL A 2 -2.98 -23.35 -10.95
C VAL A 2 -2.54 -24.54 -11.78
N GLY A 3 -1.35 -24.46 -12.38
CA GLY A 3 -0.76 -25.59 -13.10
C GLY A 3 -0.55 -26.76 -12.14
N ASP A 4 -0.73 -27.98 -12.63
CA ASP A 4 -0.61 -29.19 -11.84
C ASP A 4 0.79 -29.27 -11.21
N VAL A 5 0.87 -29.63 -9.93
CA VAL A 5 2.10 -29.55 -9.13
C VAL A 5 3.21 -30.46 -9.71
N ALA A 6 2.81 -31.49 -10.45
CA ALA A 6 3.70 -32.40 -11.16
C ALA A 6 4.40 -31.74 -12.37
N GLU A 7 3.76 -30.81 -13.08
CA GLU A 7 4.37 -30.12 -14.22
C GLU A 7 5.41 -29.10 -13.75
N LEU A 8 5.13 -28.41 -12.64
CA LEU A 8 6.02 -27.37 -12.10
C LEU A 8 7.35 -27.93 -11.57
N SER A 9 7.33 -29.14 -11.00
CA SER A 9 8.56 -29.80 -10.52
C SER A 9 9.44 -30.28 -11.68
N PHE A 10 8.83 -30.72 -12.79
CA PHE A 10 9.52 -31.06 -14.03
C PHE A 10 10.21 -29.85 -14.66
N PHE A 11 9.52 -28.71 -14.77
CA PHE A 11 10.16 -27.48 -15.27
C PHE A 11 11.27 -27.00 -14.32
N ALA A 12 11.06 -27.09 -13.01
CA ALA A 12 12.08 -26.70 -12.03
C ALA A 12 13.38 -27.52 -12.17
N SER A 13 13.29 -28.82 -12.50
CA SER A 13 14.47 -29.66 -12.74
C SER A 13 15.19 -29.29 -14.03
N ILE A 14 14.46 -28.98 -15.11
CA ILE A 14 15.04 -28.50 -16.39
C ILE A 14 15.77 -27.17 -16.19
N PHE A 15 15.16 -26.23 -15.49
CA PHE A 15 15.75 -24.90 -15.26
C PHE A 15 16.75 -24.87 -14.09
N GLY A 16 17.02 -26.01 -13.44
CA GLY A 16 17.92 -26.10 -12.28
C GLY A 16 17.47 -25.25 -11.07
N CYS A 17 16.18 -24.91 -10.99
CA CYS A 17 15.63 -24.01 -9.97
C CYS A 17 14.95 -24.82 -8.85
N LYS A 18 14.96 -24.28 -7.63
CA LYS A 18 14.18 -24.85 -6.52
C LYS A 18 12.73 -24.38 -6.61
N TRP A 19 11.80 -25.32 -6.71
CA TRP A 19 10.37 -25.02 -6.60
C TRP A 19 9.97 -24.83 -5.13
N SER A 20 9.17 -23.80 -4.85
CA SER A 20 8.52 -23.59 -3.55
C SER A 20 7.01 -23.47 -3.74
N LYS A 21 6.25 -23.96 -2.75
CA LYS A 21 4.79 -23.75 -2.68
C LYS A 21 4.42 -22.32 -2.30
N ASP A 22 5.34 -21.60 -1.66
CA ASP A 22 5.08 -20.24 -1.24
C ASP A 22 5.05 -19.29 -2.44
N PRO A 23 4.10 -18.33 -2.47
CA PRO A 23 4.06 -17.33 -3.52
C PRO A 23 5.39 -16.58 -3.59
N PRO A 24 5.98 -16.41 -4.79
CA PRO A 24 7.26 -15.75 -4.95
C PRO A 24 7.19 -14.32 -4.41
N LYS A 25 8.19 -13.91 -3.64
CA LYS A 25 8.26 -12.55 -3.10
C LYS A 25 8.91 -11.63 -4.13
N TYR A 26 8.22 -10.57 -4.53
CA TYR A 26 8.75 -9.52 -5.38
C TYR A 26 8.75 -8.18 -4.65
N LEU A 27 9.89 -7.49 -4.66
CA LEU A 27 10.11 -6.26 -3.86
C LEU A 27 9.74 -6.44 -2.37
N GLY A 28 9.94 -7.66 -1.86
CA GLY A 28 9.62 -8.05 -0.49
C GLY A 28 8.12 -8.17 -0.21
N PHE A 29 7.31 -8.51 -1.22
CA PHE A 29 5.87 -8.74 -1.11
C PHE A 29 5.45 -10.02 -1.86
N PRO A 30 4.60 -10.91 -1.29
CA PRO A 30 4.19 -12.15 -1.94
C PRO A 30 3.30 -11.85 -3.17
N LEU A 31 3.72 -12.31 -4.34
CA LEU A 31 2.93 -12.22 -5.56
C LEU A 31 1.78 -13.24 -5.53
N GLY A 32 0.55 -12.77 -5.67
CA GLY A 32 -0.64 -13.64 -5.75
C GLY A 32 -1.57 -13.62 -4.53
N GLY A 33 -1.33 -12.74 -3.56
CA GLY A 33 -2.32 -12.46 -2.51
C GLY A 33 -3.55 -11.72 -3.04
N LYS A 34 -4.68 -11.81 -2.32
CA LYS A 34 -5.88 -11.03 -2.64
C LYS A 34 -5.75 -9.62 -2.04
N PRO A 35 -5.78 -8.55 -2.85
CA PRO A 35 -5.56 -7.19 -2.35
C PRO A 35 -6.62 -6.68 -1.36
N ASN A 36 -7.81 -7.27 -1.41
CA ASN A 36 -8.91 -6.95 -0.49
C ASN A 36 -8.71 -7.56 0.90
N GLU A 37 -7.84 -8.56 1.04
CA GLU A 37 -7.54 -9.17 2.33
C GLU A 37 -6.46 -8.37 3.05
N ALA A 38 -6.70 -8.05 4.33
CA ALA A 38 -5.75 -7.30 5.15
C ALA A 38 -4.39 -8.02 5.28
N THR A 39 -4.41 -9.36 5.25
CA THR A 39 -3.23 -10.24 5.33
C THR A 39 -2.18 -9.97 4.26
N MET A 40 -2.59 -9.49 3.09
CA MET A 40 -1.65 -9.07 2.05
C MET A 40 -0.75 -7.94 2.58
N TRP A 41 -1.34 -7.00 3.31
CA TRP A 41 -0.71 -5.75 3.73
C TRP A 41 0.11 -5.86 5.01
N ASP A 42 -0.05 -6.96 5.77
CA ASP A 42 0.63 -7.17 7.05
C ASP A 42 2.15 -7.00 6.94
N GLN A 43 2.79 -7.59 5.92
CA GLN A 43 4.24 -7.45 5.74
C GLN A 43 4.69 -6.00 5.55
N MET A 44 3.86 -5.16 4.93
CA MET A 44 4.15 -3.74 4.76
C MET A 44 3.92 -2.98 6.07
N ILE A 45 2.84 -3.30 6.79
CA ILE A 45 2.54 -2.74 8.11
C ILE A 45 3.68 -3.06 9.09
N ASP A 46 4.13 -4.31 9.14
CA ASP A 46 5.24 -4.78 9.96
C ASP A 46 6.55 -4.05 9.64
N LYS A 47 6.83 -3.84 8.35
CA LYS A 47 7.99 -3.04 7.92
C LYS A 47 7.90 -1.60 8.45
N CYS A 48 6.71 -0.98 8.40
CA CYS A 48 6.51 0.35 8.95
C CYS A 48 6.71 0.37 10.47
N GLN A 49 6.17 -0.63 11.20
CA GLN A 49 6.35 -0.76 12.64
C GLN A 49 7.81 -0.97 13.04
N ASN A 50 8.54 -1.81 12.31
CA ASN A 50 9.96 -2.07 12.57
C ASN A 50 10.82 -0.81 12.39
N LYS A 51 10.51 0.04 11.40
CA LYS A 51 11.16 1.36 11.27
C LYS A 51 10.86 2.27 12.46
N LEU A 52 9.61 2.27 12.94
CA LEU A 52 9.26 3.03 14.15
C LEU A 52 10.01 2.56 15.39
N ASN A 53 10.11 1.24 15.59
CA ASN A 53 10.84 0.67 16.73
C ASN A 53 12.31 1.10 16.71
N GLY A 54 12.94 1.12 15.52
CA GLY A 54 14.30 1.62 15.34
C GLY A 54 14.46 3.12 15.61
N TRP A 55 13.45 3.95 15.31
CA TRP A 55 13.50 5.39 15.60
C TRP A 55 13.05 5.76 17.01
N ARG A 56 12.34 4.87 17.71
CA ARG A 56 11.87 5.11 19.08
C ARG A 56 13.05 5.26 20.06
N SER A 57 14.17 4.59 19.79
CA SER A 57 15.41 4.76 20.56
C SER A 57 16.11 6.09 20.28
N MET A 58 15.74 6.81 19.21
CA MET A 58 16.33 8.09 18.85
C MET A 58 15.54 9.24 19.48
N HIS A 59 16.24 10.15 20.17
CA HIS A 59 15.64 11.37 20.73
C HIS A 59 15.40 12.40 19.62
N LEU A 60 14.34 12.21 18.84
CA LEU A 60 14.00 13.06 17.69
C LEU A 60 13.12 14.26 18.08
N SER A 61 13.43 15.42 17.51
CA SER A 61 12.56 16.59 17.56
C SER A 61 11.27 16.36 16.76
N TYR A 62 10.21 17.11 17.05
CA TYR A 62 8.95 17.01 16.30
C TYR A 62 9.14 17.31 14.80
N GLY A 63 10.00 18.26 14.45
CA GLY A 63 10.35 18.54 13.06
C GLY A 63 11.01 17.34 12.37
N ALA A 64 11.98 16.70 13.03
CA ALA A 64 12.64 15.51 12.50
C ALA A 64 11.66 14.33 12.33
N LYS A 65 10.76 14.12 13.30
CA LYS A 65 9.69 13.12 13.19
C LYS A 65 8.77 13.39 12.01
N LEU A 66 8.37 14.64 11.80
CA LEU A 66 7.51 15.02 10.67
C LEU A 66 8.19 14.70 9.34
N VAL A 67 9.47 15.06 9.19
CA VAL A 67 10.26 14.78 7.99
C VAL A 67 10.37 13.27 7.75
N LEU A 68 10.70 12.48 8.77
CA LEU A 68 10.79 11.02 8.66
C LEU A 68 9.44 10.38 8.31
N CYS A 69 8.35 10.87 8.91
CA CYS A 69 7.01 10.40 8.59
C CYS A 69 6.67 10.62 7.11
N LYS A 70 6.97 11.80 6.56
CA LYS A 70 6.72 12.12 5.16
C LYS A 70 7.65 11.37 4.21
N ALA A 71 8.96 11.40 4.47
CA ALA A 71 9.95 10.87 3.56
C ALA A 71 9.98 9.33 3.53
N VAL A 72 9.70 8.68 4.66
CA VAL A 72 9.84 7.23 4.80
C VAL A 72 8.48 6.56 4.96
N LEU A 73 7.69 6.92 5.96
CA LEU A 73 6.43 6.19 6.22
C LEU A 73 5.40 6.37 5.10
N CYS A 74 5.38 7.52 4.42
CA CYS A 74 4.48 7.74 3.28
C CYS A 74 5.01 7.12 1.98
N SER A 75 6.33 6.94 1.82
CA SER A 75 6.92 6.34 0.62
C SER A 75 6.89 4.80 0.63
N MET A 76 6.97 4.16 1.80
CA MET A 76 6.89 2.70 1.93
C MET A 76 5.65 2.05 1.29
N PRO A 77 4.41 2.54 1.50
CA PRO A 77 3.23 1.96 0.88
C PRO A 77 3.06 2.33 -0.60
N THR A 78 3.87 3.25 -1.14
CA THR A 78 3.68 3.82 -2.49
C THR A 78 3.61 2.74 -3.58
N TYR A 79 4.46 1.72 -3.51
CA TYR A 79 4.45 0.63 -4.49
C TYR A 79 3.09 -0.10 -4.50
N LEU A 80 2.63 -0.55 -3.33
CA LEU A 80 1.37 -1.28 -3.23
C LEU A 80 0.16 -0.39 -3.49
N PHE A 81 0.19 0.87 -3.05
CA PHE A 81 -0.85 1.84 -3.33
C PHE A 81 -0.97 2.17 -4.81
N SER A 82 0.12 2.05 -5.57
CA SER A 82 0.07 2.24 -7.01
C SER A 82 -0.56 1.06 -7.74
N LEU A 83 -0.53 -0.14 -7.17
CA LEU A 83 -1.05 -1.35 -7.80
C LEU A 83 -2.45 -1.74 -7.34
N PHE A 84 -2.79 -1.45 -6.08
CA PHE A 84 -3.99 -1.96 -5.44
C PHE A 84 -4.73 -0.90 -4.64
N LYS A 85 -6.05 -1.05 -4.57
CA LYS A 85 -6.90 -0.28 -3.66
C LYS A 85 -6.72 -0.82 -2.23
N ALA A 86 -6.23 0.02 -1.33
CA ALA A 86 -6.03 -0.38 0.06
C ALA A 86 -7.37 -0.45 0.81
N PRO A 87 -7.65 -1.52 1.58
CA PRO A 87 -8.79 -1.57 2.48
C PRO A 87 -8.74 -0.45 3.52
N THR A 88 -9.93 0.00 3.96
CA THR A 88 -10.05 1.04 5.00
C THR A 88 -9.34 0.65 6.31
N SER A 89 -9.36 -0.63 6.68
CA SER A 89 -8.66 -1.15 7.87
C SER A 89 -7.15 -0.89 7.79
N VAL A 90 -6.53 -1.24 6.67
CA VAL A 90 -5.10 -1.05 6.41
C VAL A 90 -4.71 0.42 6.47
N ILE A 91 -5.51 1.30 5.84
CA ILE A 91 -5.28 2.75 5.90
C ILE A 91 -5.33 3.24 7.34
N ASN A 92 -6.33 2.80 8.11
CA ASN A 92 -6.48 3.17 9.52
C ASN A 92 -5.31 2.69 10.37
N ASP A 93 -4.78 1.48 10.11
CA ASP A 93 -3.64 0.93 10.84
C ASP A 93 -2.34 1.66 10.52
N LEU A 94 -2.13 2.06 9.27
CA LEU A 94 -1.03 2.95 8.89
C LEU A 94 -1.16 4.33 9.53
N GLU A 95 -2.35 4.92 9.57
CA GLU A 95 -2.58 6.18 10.28
C GLU A 95 -2.31 6.05 11.78
N LYS A 96 -2.69 4.93 12.41
CA LYS A 96 -2.39 4.68 13.82
C LYS A 96 -0.87 4.63 14.06
N ILE A 97 -0.12 4.00 13.18
CA ILE A 97 1.35 3.95 13.20
C ILE A 97 1.94 5.36 13.12
N GLN A 98 1.50 6.17 12.14
CA GLN A 98 1.95 7.56 11.99
C GLN A 98 1.61 8.43 13.21
N LYS A 99 0.38 8.33 13.72
CA LYS A 99 -0.09 9.04 14.93
C LYS A 99 0.76 8.67 16.15
N ARG A 100 1.00 7.38 16.37
CA ARG A 100 1.82 6.88 17.48
C ARG A 100 3.23 7.44 17.39
N PHE A 101 3.83 7.46 16.20
CA PHE A 101 5.18 8.00 16.03
C PHE A 101 5.29 9.50 16.33
N MET A 102 4.32 10.28 15.85
CA MET A 102 4.30 11.72 16.07
C MET A 102 4.11 12.08 17.54
N TRP A 103 3.10 11.49 18.18
CA TRP A 103 2.66 11.91 19.51
C TRP A 103 3.35 11.16 20.66
N ASN A 104 3.78 9.91 20.46
CA ASN A 104 4.49 9.20 21.50
C ASN A 104 5.98 9.55 21.48
N GLY A 105 6.55 9.79 22.67
CA GLY A 105 7.98 9.96 22.87
C GLY A 105 8.70 8.62 23.04
N ALA A 106 9.98 8.67 23.42
CA ALA A 106 10.72 7.47 23.83
C ALA A 106 10.07 6.76 25.04
N SER A 107 9.37 7.51 25.92
CA SER A 107 8.67 6.96 27.08
C SER A 107 7.32 6.33 26.71
N GLU A 108 6.98 5.21 27.38
CA GLU A 108 5.73 4.45 27.28
C GLU A 108 4.47 5.26 27.66
N SER A 109 4.63 6.46 28.24
CA SER A 109 3.51 7.31 28.64
C SER A 109 2.82 7.93 27.42
N LYS A 110 1.52 7.64 27.31
CA LYS A 110 0.62 8.17 26.29
C LYS A 110 0.57 9.70 26.44
N ARG A 111 1.29 10.44 25.59
CA ARG A 111 1.18 11.91 25.53
C ARG A 111 -0.10 12.29 24.80
N MET A 112 -0.75 13.37 25.24
CA MET A 112 -1.90 13.94 24.54
C MET A 112 -1.46 14.41 23.14
N ALA A 113 -2.28 14.11 22.14
CA ALA A 113 -2.10 14.66 20.80
C ALA A 113 -2.29 16.17 20.86
N LEU A 114 -1.28 16.93 20.42
CA LEU A 114 -1.30 18.40 20.48
C LEU A 114 -2.21 19.01 19.40
N VAL A 115 -2.42 18.29 18.31
CA VAL A 115 -3.17 18.75 17.15
C VAL A 115 -4.06 17.62 16.63
N GLU A 116 -5.27 17.95 16.20
CA GLU A 116 -6.16 17.00 15.54
C GLU A 116 -5.50 16.41 14.29
N TRP A 117 -5.63 15.09 14.08
CA TRP A 117 -5.01 14.45 12.92
C TRP A 117 -5.51 14.97 11.59
N LYS A 118 -6.76 15.43 11.50
CA LYS A 118 -7.30 16.05 10.28
C LYS A 118 -6.51 17.30 9.90
N THR A 119 -6.21 18.16 10.87
CA THR A 119 -5.36 19.34 10.69
C THR A 119 -3.91 18.95 10.33
N CYS A 120 -3.42 17.83 10.85
CA CYS A 120 -2.09 17.33 10.47
C CYS A 120 -2.01 16.95 8.98
N LYS A 121 -3.12 16.44 8.41
CA LYS A 121 -3.22 16.07 7.01
C LYS A 121 -3.47 17.25 6.07
N ALA A 122 -3.93 18.38 6.60
CA ALA A 122 -4.15 19.58 5.80
C ALA A 122 -2.83 20.12 5.24
N GLU A 123 -2.92 20.83 4.11
CA GLU A 123 -1.77 21.44 3.47
C GLU A 123 -1.09 22.49 4.36
N ILE A 124 0.22 22.67 4.15
CA ILE A 124 1.01 23.68 4.88
C ILE A 124 0.45 25.09 4.65
N LYS A 125 -0.02 25.38 3.42
CA LYS A 125 -0.65 26.65 3.07
C LYS A 125 -1.95 26.91 3.84
N ALA A 126 -2.65 25.85 4.24
CA ALA A 126 -3.87 25.91 5.04
C ALA A 126 -3.59 25.82 6.55
N GLY A 127 -2.33 25.98 6.98
CA GLY A 127 -1.92 25.89 8.39
C GLY A 127 -1.79 24.46 8.94
N GLY A 128 -1.82 23.45 8.06
CA GLY A 128 -1.62 22.05 8.43
C GLY A 128 -0.16 21.60 8.45
N LEU A 129 0.06 20.35 8.83
CA LEU A 129 1.41 19.75 8.85
C LEU A 129 1.80 19.14 7.50
N GLY A 130 0.91 19.07 6.51
CA GLY A 130 1.16 18.55 5.17
C GLY A 130 1.47 17.05 5.11
N ILE A 131 0.94 16.26 6.04
CA ILE A 131 1.01 14.79 5.99
C ILE A 131 0.00 14.31 4.96
N HIS A 132 0.38 13.36 4.11
CA HIS A 132 -0.50 12.92 3.04
C HIS A 132 -1.71 12.16 3.61
N ASP A 133 -2.90 12.47 3.11
CA ASP A 133 -4.04 11.60 3.34
C ASP A 133 -3.88 10.31 2.55
N LEU A 134 -3.59 9.20 3.25
CA LEU A 134 -3.25 7.92 2.63
C LEU A 134 -4.38 7.39 1.73
N ARG A 135 -5.64 7.72 2.06
CA ARG A 135 -6.80 7.36 1.23
C ARG A 135 -6.77 8.09 -0.11
N SER A 136 -6.79 9.42 -0.08
CA SER A 136 -6.71 10.24 -1.30
C SER A 136 -5.44 9.99 -2.09
N PHE A 137 -4.33 9.71 -1.42
CA PHE A 137 -3.07 9.36 -2.05
C PHE A 137 -3.13 8.03 -2.81
N ASN A 138 -3.73 6.99 -2.23
CA ASN A 138 -3.97 5.72 -2.92
C ASN A 138 -4.92 5.89 -4.11
N ASP A 139 -6.00 6.65 -3.95
CA ASP A 139 -6.91 6.99 -5.06
C ASP A 139 -6.20 7.72 -6.20
N ALA A 140 -5.39 8.73 -5.88
CA ALA A 140 -4.63 9.49 -6.86
C ALA A 140 -3.61 8.62 -7.61
N MET A 141 -2.95 7.68 -6.93
CA MET A 141 -2.01 6.76 -7.57
C MET A 141 -2.69 5.79 -8.53
N LEU A 142 -3.86 5.27 -8.18
CA LEU A 142 -4.64 4.43 -9.09
C LEU A 142 -5.16 5.24 -10.28
N ALA A 143 -5.63 6.46 -10.02
CA ALA A 143 -6.07 7.38 -11.08
C ALA A 143 -4.93 7.73 -12.05
N LYS A 144 -3.68 7.82 -11.59
CA LYS A 144 -2.51 8.00 -12.45
C LYS A 144 -2.39 6.87 -13.49
N TRP A 145 -2.64 5.63 -13.11
CA TRP A 145 -2.60 4.50 -14.06
C TRP A 145 -3.74 4.54 -15.07
N LEU A 146 -4.94 4.91 -14.62
CA LEU A 146 -6.07 5.15 -15.52
C LEU A 146 -5.77 6.26 -16.53
N TRP A 147 -5.15 7.35 -16.07
CA TRP A 147 -4.72 8.44 -16.94
C TRP A 147 -3.69 7.99 -17.97
N ARG A 148 -2.70 7.18 -17.56
CA ARG A 148 -1.66 6.63 -18.46
C ARG A 148 -2.21 5.64 -19.49
N PHE A 149 -3.28 4.93 -19.16
CA PHE A 149 -3.90 3.96 -20.05
C PHE A 149 -4.44 4.61 -21.34
N ALA A 150 -4.92 5.85 -21.27
CA ALA A 150 -5.47 6.56 -22.42
C ALA A 150 -4.42 6.90 -23.51
N PRO A 151 -3.31 7.60 -23.23
CA PRO A 151 -2.33 7.97 -24.26
C PRO A 151 -1.37 6.83 -24.62
N GLU A 152 -1.04 5.91 -23.71
CA GLU A 152 0.00 4.89 -23.94
C GLU A 152 -0.52 3.68 -24.73
N ARG A 153 -0.83 3.87 -26.02
CA ARG A 153 -1.43 2.83 -26.88
C ARG A 153 -0.47 1.71 -27.28
N ASN A 154 0.84 1.96 -27.29
CA ASN A 154 1.84 0.99 -27.77
C ASN A 154 2.63 0.33 -26.63
N SER A 155 2.19 0.48 -25.38
CA SER A 155 2.89 -0.09 -24.24
C SER A 155 2.47 -1.54 -23.97
N TRP A 156 3.42 -2.45 -23.80
CA TRP A 156 3.15 -3.88 -23.58
C TRP A 156 2.26 -4.16 -22.36
N TRP A 157 2.42 -3.39 -21.29
CA TRP A 157 1.59 -3.54 -20.08
C TRP A 157 0.12 -3.29 -20.38
N ARG A 158 -0.18 -2.39 -21.32
CA ARG A 158 -1.55 -2.09 -21.71
C ARG A 158 -2.15 -3.20 -22.54
N GLU A 159 -1.42 -3.69 -23.53
CA GLU A 159 -1.84 -4.83 -24.36
C GLU A 159 -2.13 -6.05 -23.48
N LEU A 160 -1.26 -6.32 -22.50
CA LEU A 160 -1.50 -7.37 -21.51
C LEU A 160 -2.79 -7.17 -20.70
N ILE A 161 -3.11 -5.92 -20.31
CA ILE A 161 -4.36 -5.60 -19.61
C ILE A 161 -5.56 -5.81 -20.52
N GLU A 162 -5.50 -5.38 -21.79
CA GLU A 162 -6.59 -5.58 -22.76
C GLU A 162 -6.83 -7.07 -23.04
N ILE A 163 -5.78 -7.89 -23.12
CA ILE A 163 -5.88 -9.35 -23.26
C ILE A 163 -6.50 -9.98 -22.00
N LYS A 164 -6.03 -9.57 -20.81
CA LYS A 164 -6.49 -10.13 -19.53
C LYS A 164 -7.91 -9.70 -19.18
N TYR A 165 -8.30 -8.48 -19.57
CA TYR A 165 -9.59 -7.87 -19.30
C TYR A 165 -10.22 -7.41 -20.63
N PRO A 166 -10.79 -8.33 -21.41
CA PRO A 166 -11.26 -8.07 -22.77
C PRO A 166 -12.46 -7.10 -22.85
N ASN A 167 -13.09 -6.78 -21.72
CA ASN A 167 -14.09 -5.71 -21.65
C ASN A 167 -13.47 -4.45 -21.03
N PRO A 168 -12.94 -3.51 -21.83
CA PRO A 168 -12.34 -2.29 -21.30
C PRO A 168 -13.34 -1.40 -20.56
N GLN A 169 -14.66 -1.53 -20.79
CA GLN A 169 -15.67 -0.76 -20.05
C GLN A 169 -15.72 -1.13 -18.56
N SER A 170 -15.36 -2.37 -18.19
CA SER A 170 -15.30 -2.76 -16.77
C SER A 170 -14.11 -2.12 -16.03
N ILE A 171 -13.06 -1.72 -16.76
CA ILE A 171 -11.90 -1.01 -16.19
C ILE A 171 -12.29 0.41 -15.76
N TRP A 172 -13.25 1.02 -16.47
CA TRP A 172 -13.74 2.38 -16.20
C TRP A 172 -14.94 2.45 -15.26
N GLN A 173 -15.59 1.32 -14.99
CA GLN A 173 -16.73 1.23 -14.09
C GLN A 173 -16.26 0.94 -12.66
N THR A 174 -16.40 1.91 -11.76
CA THR A 174 -16.38 1.61 -10.33
C THR A 174 -17.60 0.76 -10.01
N ASP A 175 -17.37 -0.42 -9.44
CA ASP A 175 -18.41 -1.36 -9.01
C ASP A 175 -19.22 -0.76 -7.84
N ARG A 176 -20.07 0.23 -8.12
CA ARG A 176 -21.04 0.82 -7.17
C ARG A 176 -22.19 -0.15 -6.86
N ALA A 177 -22.20 -1.34 -7.44
CA ALA A 177 -23.35 -2.25 -7.44
C ALA A 177 -23.09 -3.63 -6.82
N ARG A 178 -22.04 -3.81 -5.99
CA ARG A 178 -21.76 -5.09 -5.32
C ARG A 178 -22.04 -5.16 -3.82
N ASN A 179 -22.55 -4.08 -3.22
CA ASN A 179 -23.04 -4.04 -1.83
C ASN A 179 -24.55 -3.79 -1.75
N GLY A 180 -25.33 -4.52 -2.55
CA GLY A 180 -26.77 -4.64 -2.39
C GLY A 180 -27.13 -6.11 -2.47
N PHE A 181 -27.92 -6.57 -1.50
CA PHE A 181 -28.53 -7.90 -1.37
C PHE A 181 -27.74 -8.97 -0.60
N SER A 182 -27.92 -8.94 0.72
CA SER A 182 -28.37 -10.12 1.46
C SER A 182 -29.25 -9.65 2.63
N HIS A 183 -30.57 -9.71 2.43
CA HIS A 183 -31.54 -9.95 3.50
C HIS A 183 -31.86 -11.43 3.49
#